data_AF-A0A9B0WM70-F1
#
_entry.id   AF-A0A9B0WM70-F1
#
_cell.length_a   1.000
_cell.length_b   1.000
_cell.length_c   1.000
_cell.angle_alpha   90.00
_cell.angle_beta   90.00
_cell.angle_gamma   90.00
#
_symmetry.space_group_name_H-M   'P 1'
#
loop_
_entity.id
_entity.type
_entity.pdbx_description
1 polymer ?
#
loop_
_entity_poly.entity_id
_entity_poly.type
_entity_poly.pdbx_seq_one_letter_code
_entity_poly.pdbx_strand_id
1 'polypeptide(L)'
;MHLKGLRSKVNKTGEIATVRSRDNEGIIEEIESKAWVSKIRALLTDSSSGHTIIPRGNGSYSVGCTDLMSDYTTKGSFLRLYYPSQDDNGYNDTTWIPDKEYFFGLSKFLGKKDFMAKFLKLLFESVKTPAKWNSPLKTSEKYPLIVFSHGLGAFRTLYSAIGNDLASHGFIVAAVEHRDGSASATYYFKNQSAANQGKQSWLYYKAIKQDEMAAQLNKQVRQRAKECSQALSLILDIDHGKPVENALNLKFDVKQLKDSVDRDKVAIIGHSFGGATVIQALSEDQRFRCGIALDAWMEPLGDEVYSRIPQPLFLINSEKFQFPYNIRKMKKLYLPGRERKMITIRGAVHHNFDDFTFATNKVIGKVLTLKGDIDSNVAISLSNKASLAFLQKHLGLQKDFDQWDSLIEGEDEHLIPGTNVNTTNFNSVTPRNSTGTGK
;
A
#
# COMPACT_ATOMS: atom_id res chain seq x y z
N MET A 1 -6.46 -44.30 -56.00
CA MET A 1 -4.99 -44.11 -56.09
C MET A 1 -4.43 -44.19 -54.69
N HIS A 2 -3.44 -45.06 -54.51
CA HIS A 2 -3.07 -45.72 -53.26
C HIS A 2 -2.24 -44.87 -52.26
N LEU A 3 -2.43 -45.23 -50.99
CA LEU A 3 -1.61 -44.97 -49.81
C LEU A 3 -0.09 -45.24 -49.99
N LYS A 4 0.72 -44.50 -49.21
CA LYS A 4 1.95 -44.86 -48.46
C LYS A 4 2.71 -43.55 -48.18
N GLY A 5 3.30 -43.23 -47.04
CA GLY A 5 3.72 -43.98 -45.86
C GLY A 5 4.91 -43.20 -45.27
N LEU A 6 4.96 -43.03 -43.95
CA LEU A 6 6.07 -42.39 -43.22
C LEU A 6 7.44 -42.94 -43.67
N ARG A 7 8.44 -42.04 -43.76
CA ARG A 7 9.82 -42.38 -43.36
C ARG A 7 10.47 -41.21 -42.61
N SER A 8 10.59 -41.39 -41.29
CA SER A 8 11.59 -40.71 -40.49
C SER A 8 12.99 -41.15 -40.94
N LYS A 9 13.83 -40.21 -41.37
CA LYS A 9 15.28 -40.40 -41.37
C LYS A 9 15.82 -39.77 -40.09
N VAL A 10 16.13 -40.62 -39.11
CA VAL A 10 17.05 -40.26 -38.03
C VAL A 10 18.45 -40.32 -38.64
N ASN A 11 19.15 -39.20 -38.65
CA ASN A 11 20.60 -39.17 -38.72
C ASN A 11 21.14 -38.37 -37.53
N LYS A 12 22.25 -38.86 -37.01
CA LYS A 12 22.89 -38.47 -35.75
C LYS A 12 23.17 -36.96 -35.73
N THR A 13 22.82 -36.34 -34.58
CA THR A 13 22.82 -34.90 -34.26
C THR A 13 21.80 -34.06 -35.05
N GLY A 14 20.64 -33.76 -34.46
CA GLY A 14 19.57 -33.01 -35.13
C GLY A 14 18.61 -32.32 -34.16
N GLU A 15 18.95 -31.11 -33.74
CA GLU A 15 18.03 -30.15 -33.14
C GLU A 15 16.98 -29.73 -34.16
N ILE A 16 15.70 -29.75 -33.77
CA ILE A 16 14.62 -29.12 -34.55
C ILE A 16 14.60 -27.64 -34.18
N ALA A 17 15.28 -26.82 -34.97
CA ALA A 17 15.07 -25.39 -34.98
C ALA A 17 13.67 -25.10 -35.50
N THR A 18 12.71 -24.86 -34.60
CA THR A 18 11.45 -24.20 -34.98
C THR A 18 11.73 -22.71 -35.05
N VAL A 19 11.91 -22.20 -36.27
CA VAL A 19 11.92 -20.77 -36.56
C VAL A 19 10.54 -20.22 -36.19
N ARG A 20 10.41 -19.64 -34.98
CA ARG A 20 9.29 -18.77 -34.63
C ARG A 20 9.62 -17.38 -35.15
N SER A 21 8.88 -16.92 -36.15
CA SER A 21 8.98 -15.54 -36.63
C SER A 21 8.55 -14.57 -35.51
N ARG A 22 9.44 -13.61 -35.17
CA ARG A 22 9.17 -12.55 -34.19
C ARG A 22 7.96 -11.67 -34.56
N ASP A 23 7.53 -11.71 -35.82
CA ASP A 23 6.43 -10.90 -36.32
C ASP A 23 5.04 -11.43 -35.89
N ASN A 24 4.92 -12.74 -35.62
CA ASN A 24 3.64 -13.33 -35.19
C ASN A 24 3.36 -13.16 -33.68
N GLU A 25 4.40 -13.06 -32.84
CA GLU A 25 4.21 -12.80 -31.40
C GLU A 25 3.63 -11.40 -31.17
N GLY A 26 4.10 -10.38 -31.90
CA GLY A 26 3.56 -9.02 -31.81
C GLY A 26 2.10 -8.91 -32.26
N ILE A 27 1.72 -9.65 -33.31
CA ILE A 27 0.35 -9.66 -33.85
C ILE A 27 -0.59 -10.43 -32.92
N ILE A 28 -0.17 -11.57 -32.37
CA ILE A 28 -0.97 -12.35 -31.41
C ILE A 28 -1.16 -11.56 -30.11
N GLU A 29 -0.13 -10.91 -29.59
CA GLU A 29 -0.20 -10.09 -28.37
C GLU A 29 -1.08 -8.84 -28.59
N GLU A 30 -1.05 -8.25 -29.78
CA GLU A 30 -1.91 -7.11 -30.14
C GLU A 30 -3.37 -7.52 -30.37
N ILE A 31 -3.63 -8.69 -30.98
CA ILE A 31 -4.98 -9.25 -31.17
C ILE A 31 -5.57 -9.67 -29.82
N GLU A 32 -4.79 -10.33 -28.96
CA GLU A 32 -5.21 -10.69 -27.61
C GLU A 32 -5.48 -9.45 -26.75
N SER A 33 -4.62 -8.42 -26.84
CA SER A 33 -4.85 -7.12 -26.19
C SER A 33 -6.14 -6.46 -26.68
N LYS A 34 -6.40 -6.42 -27.99
CA LYS A 34 -7.63 -5.84 -28.55
C LYS A 34 -8.89 -6.64 -28.18
N ALA A 35 -8.81 -7.97 -28.17
CA ALA A 35 -9.91 -8.85 -27.78
C ALA A 35 -10.18 -8.83 -26.27
N TRP A 36 -9.14 -8.68 -25.46
CA TRP A 36 -9.24 -8.52 -24.01
C TRP A 36 -9.83 -7.15 -23.65
N VAL A 37 -9.37 -6.07 -24.30
CA VAL A 37 -9.93 -4.72 -24.15
C VAL A 37 -11.39 -4.68 -24.60
N SER A 38 -11.75 -5.35 -25.70
CA SER A 38 -13.15 -5.39 -26.16
C SER A 38 -14.05 -6.18 -25.22
N LYS A 39 -13.58 -7.30 -24.66
CA LYS A 39 -14.29 -8.05 -23.60
C LYS A 39 -14.48 -7.22 -22.32
N ILE A 40 -13.46 -6.50 -21.88
CA ILE A 40 -13.58 -5.63 -20.70
C ILE A 40 -14.52 -4.45 -21.00
N ARG A 41 -14.45 -3.88 -22.20
CA ARG A 41 -15.37 -2.80 -22.62
C ARG A 41 -16.83 -3.29 -22.65
N ALA A 42 -17.07 -4.51 -23.12
CA ALA A 42 -18.39 -5.14 -23.08
C ALA A 42 -18.89 -5.38 -21.64
N LEU A 43 -18.01 -5.82 -20.74
CA LEU A 43 -18.31 -5.98 -19.30
C LEU A 43 -18.56 -4.64 -18.58
N LEU A 44 -17.94 -3.56 -19.04
CA LEU A 44 -18.15 -2.20 -18.53
C LEU A 44 -19.47 -1.60 -19.02
N THR A 45 -19.89 -1.89 -20.25
CA THR A 45 -21.17 -1.40 -20.80
C THR A 45 -22.40 -2.12 -20.22
N ASP A 46 -22.24 -3.36 -19.76
CA ASP A 46 -23.34 -4.19 -19.24
C ASP A 46 -23.60 -4.01 -17.73
N SER A 47 -22.81 -3.15 -17.05
CA SER A 47 -22.83 -3.00 -15.58
C SER A 47 -23.15 -1.58 -15.10
N SER A 48 -24.15 -0.95 -15.72
CA SER A 48 -24.59 0.43 -15.47
C SER A 48 -25.28 0.70 -14.12
N SER A 49 -25.11 -0.11 -13.08
CA SER A 49 -25.83 0.05 -11.80
C SER A 49 -25.00 0.02 -10.52
N GLY A 50 -23.68 -0.06 -10.59
CA GLY A 50 -22.82 -0.01 -9.39
C GLY A 50 -21.81 1.12 -9.46
N HIS A 51 -22.12 2.29 -8.87
CA HIS A 51 -21.13 3.33 -8.70
C HIS A 51 -19.95 2.80 -7.86
N THR A 52 -18.75 2.83 -8.43
CA THR A 52 -17.49 2.47 -7.77
C THR A 52 -17.10 3.58 -6.80
N ILE A 53 -17.50 3.43 -5.54
CA ILE A 53 -17.37 4.45 -4.51
C ILE A 53 -16.44 3.93 -3.42
N ILE A 54 -15.33 4.63 -3.21
CA ILE A 54 -14.48 4.46 -2.02
C ILE A 54 -15.33 4.81 -0.80
N PRO A 55 -15.42 3.95 0.23
CA PRO A 55 -16.33 4.16 1.36
C PRO A 55 -15.96 5.41 2.16
N ARG A 56 -16.99 6.03 2.76
CA ARG A 56 -16.80 7.09 3.76
C ARG A 56 -16.23 6.47 5.05
N GLY A 57 -15.60 7.29 5.86
CA GLY A 57 -15.27 6.89 7.23
C GLY A 57 -16.54 6.68 8.06
N ASN A 58 -16.49 5.73 8.99
CA ASN A 58 -17.63 5.34 9.83
C ASN A 58 -17.64 6.02 11.20
N GLY A 59 -16.67 6.88 11.49
CA GLY A 59 -16.60 7.64 12.73
C GLY A 59 -17.42 8.92 12.71
N SER A 60 -17.42 9.63 13.84
CA SER A 60 -18.25 10.82 14.06
C SER A 60 -17.71 12.11 13.43
N TYR A 61 -16.43 12.15 13.05
CA TYR A 61 -15.82 13.36 12.49
C TYR A 61 -16.00 13.43 10.98
N SER A 62 -16.35 14.61 10.46
CA SER A 62 -16.13 14.93 9.06
C SER A 62 -14.63 14.92 8.73
N VAL A 63 -14.30 14.52 7.50
CA VAL A 63 -12.90 14.31 7.08
C VAL A 63 -12.47 15.34 6.05
N GLY A 64 -11.38 16.04 6.35
CA GLY A 64 -10.65 16.89 5.41
C GLY A 64 -9.47 16.16 4.79
N CYS A 65 -9.04 16.63 3.62
CA CYS A 65 -7.86 16.12 2.93
C CYS A 65 -7.04 17.25 2.33
N THR A 66 -5.71 17.18 2.42
CA THR A 66 -4.78 18.07 1.70
C THR A 66 -3.50 17.32 1.33
N ASP A 67 -2.67 17.88 0.46
CA ASP A 67 -1.32 17.40 0.21
C ASP A 67 -0.28 18.39 0.78
N LEU A 68 0.81 17.86 1.34
CA LEU A 68 1.91 18.65 1.88
C LEU A 68 3.22 18.16 1.28
N MET A 69 3.95 19.07 0.61
CA MET A 69 5.34 18.85 0.20
C MET A 69 6.24 19.90 0.88
N SER A 70 7.16 19.46 1.73
CA SER A 70 8.05 20.33 2.49
C SER A 70 9.52 19.93 2.32
N ASP A 71 10.32 20.95 2.01
CA ASP A 71 11.34 20.94 0.96
C ASP A 71 10.79 20.43 -0.40
N TYR A 72 11.13 21.14 -1.48
CA TYR A 72 10.64 20.84 -2.83
C TYR A 72 11.45 19.73 -3.52
N THR A 73 12.57 19.29 -2.93
CA THR A 73 13.48 18.31 -3.53
C THR A 73 13.07 16.86 -3.30
N THR A 74 13.79 15.91 -3.90
CA THR A 74 13.62 14.46 -3.65
C THR A 74 13.99 14.02 -2.22
N LYS A 75 14.61 14.90 -1.43
CA LYS A 75 14.95 14.64 -0.02
C LYS A 75 13.90 15.20 0.95
N GLY A 76 12.97 16.01 0.44
CA GLY A 76 11.84 16.53 1.18
C GLY A 76 10.74 15.51 1.44
N SER A 77 9.85 15.83 2.37
CA SER A 77 8.68 15.01 2.66
C SER A 77 7.55 15.35 1.69
N PHE A 78 6.80 14.34 1.25
CA PHE A 78 5.56 14.53 0.51
C PHE A 78 4.55 13.53 1.00
N LEU A 79 3.39 14.04 1.38
CA LEU A 79 2.38 13.26 2.04
C LEU A 79 0.99 13.81 1.72
N ARG A 80 0.00 12.92 1.80
CA ARG A 80 -1.41 13.26 1.86
C ARG A 80 -1.86 13.21 3.31
N LEU A 81 -2.47 14.29 3.77
CA LEU A 81 -3.09 14.36 5.08
C LEU A 81 -4.57 14.03 4.99
N TYR A 82 -5.04 13.16 5.86
CA TYR A 82 -6.46 13.02 6.22
C TYR A 82 -6.62 13.44 7.68
N TYR A 83 -7.63 14.23 7.99
CA TYR A 83 -7.77 14.82 9.32
C TYR A 83 -9.23 15.13 9.64
N PRO A 84 -9.60 15.23 10.94
CA PRO A 84 -10.89 15.75 11.35
C PRO A 84 -11.06 17.19 10.87
N SER A 85 -12.00 17.42 9.95
CA SER A 85 -12.29 18.76 9.45
C SER A 85 -13.40 19.42 10.26
N GLN A 86 -13.50 20.74 10.12
CA GLN A 86 -14.70 21.45 10.55
C GLN A 86 -15.93 21.01 9.74
N ASP A 87 -17.10 21.11 10.37
CA ASP A 87 -18.38 20.93 9.70
C ASP A 87 -18.68 22.14 8.82
N ASP A 88 -18.11 22.15 7.63
CA ASP A 88 -18.39 23.13 6.58
C ASP A 88 -19.26 22.53 5.45
N ASN A 89 -19.69 23.39 4.52
CA ASN A 89 -20.42 22.98 3.32
C ASN A 89 -19.50 22.41 2.21
N GLY A 90 -18.28 21.99 2.55
CA GLY A 90 -17.33 21.41 1.60
C GLY A 90 -17.85 20.08 1.02
N TYR A 91 -17.64 19.89 -0.29
CA TYR A 91 -18.01 18.65 -0.96
C TYR A 91 -17.01 17.52 -0.63
N ASN A 92 -17.54 16.30 -0.49
CA ASN A 92 -16.74 15.09 -0.26
C ASN A 92 -16.23 14.54 -1.61
N ASP A 93 -15.47 15.33 -2.37
CA ASP A 93 -15.13 15.07 -3.77
C ASP A 93 -13.64 15.23 -4.09
N THR A 94 -12.77 15.02 -3.09
CA THR A 94 -11.31 15.00 -3.28
C THR A 94 -10.94 14.05 -4.43
N THR A 95 -10.12 14.53 -5.36
CA THR A 95 -9.64 13.69 -6.47
C THR A 95 -8.77 12.55 -5.96
N TRP A 96 -9.09 11.32 -6.36
CA TRP A 96 -8.38 10.11 -5.93
C TRP A 96 -6.98 10.00 -6.53
N ILE A 97 -6.86 10.06 -7.86
CA ILE A 97 -5.57 10.04 -8.57
C ILE A 97 -5.42 11.38 -9.33
N PRO A 98 -4.61 12.33 -8.81
CA PRO A 98 -4.68 13.74 -9.22
C PRO A 98 -3.97 14.06 -10.55
N ASP A 99 -2.96 13.29 -10.92
CA ASP A 99 -2.12 13.57 -12.10
C ASP A 99 -2.06 12.37 -13.05
N LYS A 100 -2.00 12.64 -14.36
CA LYS A 100 -2.01 11.58 -15.39
C LYS A 100 -0.78 10.67 -15.28
N GLU A 101 0.35 11.19 -14.83
CA GLU A 101 1.63 10.48 -14.72
C GLU A 101 1.55 9.31 -13.73
N TYR A 102 0.67 9.35 -12.72
CA TYR A 102 0.38 8.20 -11.88
C TYR A 102 -0.20 7.03 -12.67
N PHE A 103 -1.09 7.26 -13.64
CA PHE A 103 -1.59 6.21 -14.53
C PHE A 103 -0.51 5.64 -15.45
N PHE A 104 0.41 6.49 -15.93
CA PHE A 104 1.60 6.03 -16.65
C PHE A 104 2.52 5.20 -15.77
N GLY A 105 2.70 5.59 -14.50
CA GLY A 105 3.45 4.83 -13.51
C GLY A 105 2.84 3.46 -13.20
N LEU A 106 1.52 3.39 -13.06
CA LEU A 106 0.78 2.14 -12.88
C LEU A 106 0.94 1.23 -14.09
N SER A 107 0.78 1.77 -15.31
CA SER A 107 1.01 1.01 -16.54
C SER A 107 2.43 0.43 -16.62
N LYS A 108 3.44 1.24 -16.30
CA LYS A 108 4.85 0.79 -16.28
C LYS A 108 5.09 -0.29 -15.24
N PHE A 109 4.53 -0.14 -14.03
CA PHE A 109 4.62 -1.15 -12.97
C PHE A 109 4.01 -2.49 -13.39
N LEU A 110 2.88 -2.46 -14.11
CA LEU A 110 2.25 -3.65 -14.69
C LEU A 110 3.00 -4.25 -15.90
N GLY A 111 4.12 -3.65 -16.31
CA GLY A 111 4.87 -4.08 -17.51
C GLY A 111 4.11 -3.83 -18.82
N LYS A 112 3.17 -2.88 -18.85
CA LYS A 112 2.32 -2.58 -20.00
C LYS A 112 2.69 -1.25 -20.66
N LYS A 113 2.43 -1.16 -21.98
CA LYS A 113 2.66 0.03 -22.82
C LYS A 113 1.67 1.16 -22.51
N ASP A 114 1.97 2.38 -22.97
CA ASP A 114 1.20 3.62 -22.75
C ASP A 114 -0.31 3.56 -23.06
N PHE A 115 -0.75 2.64 -23.93
CA PHE A 115 -2.18 2.44 -24.16
C PHE A 115 -2.92 2.01 -22.88
N MET A 116 -2.30 1.18 -22.03
CA MET A 116 -2.87 0.78 -20.75
C MET A 116 -2.99 1.98 -19.80
N ALA A 117 -2.02 2.91 -19.80
CA ALA A 117 -2.12 4.13 -19.01
C ALA A 117 -3.36 4.98 -19.39
N LYS A 118 -3.63 5.12 -20.70
CA LYS A 118 -4.82 5.82 -21.20
C LYS A 118 -6.12 5.11 -20.80
N PHE A 119 -6.11 3.78 -20.84
CA PHE A 119 -7.24 2.96 -20.40
C PHE A 119 -7.52 3.11 -18.90
N LEU A 120 -6.49 2.99 -18.05
CA LEU A 120 -6.62 3.19 -16.60
C LEU A 120 -7.09 4.62 -16.27
N LYS A 121 -6.55 5.63 -16.95
CA LYS A 121 -6.99 7.02 -16.81
C LYS A 121 -8.48 7.16 -17.14
N LEU A 122 -8.93 6.60 -18.26
CA LEU A 122 -10.34 6.64 -18.65
C LEU A 122 -11.27 6.01 -17.60
N LEU A 123 -10.82 4.94 -16.95
CA LEU A 123 -11.62 4.26 -15.91
C LEU A 123 -11.68 5.03 -14.58
N PHE A 124 -10.58 5.69 -14.20
CA PHE A 124 -10.37 6.09 -12.81
C PHE A 124 -10.14 7.58 -12.58
N GLU A 125 -9.95 8.40 -13.63
CA GLU A 125 -9.69 9.84 -13.49
C GLU A 125 -10.85 10.60 -12.84
N SER A 126 -12.10 10.15 -13.04
CA SER A 126 -13.29 10.75 -12.43
C SER A 126 -13.59 10.26 -11.02
N VAL A 127 -12.88 9.22 -10.54
CA VAL A 127 -13.13 8.64 -9.20
C VAL A 127 -12.69 9.63 -8.13
N LYS A 128 -13.58 9.84 -7.16
CA LYS A 128 -13.38 10.71 -6.01
C LYS A 128 -13.28 9.89 -4.73
N THR A 129 -12.55 10.41 -3.76
CA THR A 129 -12.52 9.90 -2.39
C THR A 129 -13.35 10.81 -1.49
N PRO A 130 -14.12 10.26 -0.54
CA PRO A 130 -15.06 11.04 0.26
C PRO A 130 -14.39 11.81 1.41
N ALA A 131 -13.54 12.77 1.05
CA ALA A 131 -12.93 13.73 1.94
C ALA A 131 -13.05 15.14 1.36
N LYS A 132 -13.11 16.14 2.23
CA LYS A 132 -13.26 17.55 1.88
C LYS A 132 -11.90 18.19 1.57
N TRP A 133 -11.66 18.53 0.31
CA TRP A 133 -10.36 19.05 -0.13
C TRP A 133 -10.06 20.44 0.46
N ASN A 134 -8.94 20.57 1.17
CA ASN A 134 -8.49 21.79 1.87
C ASN A 134 -9.49 22.36 2.89
N SER A 135 -10.44 21.56 3.39
CA SER A 135 -11.32 22.01 4.47
C SER A 135 -10.49 22.36 5.72
N PRO A 136 -10.87 23.37 6.52
CA PRO A 136 -10.15 23.71 7.74
C PRO A 136 -10.07 22.55 8.73
N LEU A 137 -8.94 22.44 9.45
CA LEU A 137 -8.79 21.49 10.55
C LEU A 137 -9.74 21.87 11.70
N LYS A 138 -10.31 20.87 12.36
CA LYS A 138 -10.99 21.08 13.64
C LYS A 138 -9.94 21.27 14.75
N THR A 139 -9.65 22.51 15.14
CA THR A 139 -8.52 22.85 16.02
C THR A 139 -8.84 22.79 17.52
N SER A 140 -10.03 22.31 17.92
CA SER A 140 -10.48 22.34 19.32
C SER A 140 -9.85 21.26 20.23
N GLU A 141 -9.11 20.31 19.67
CA GLU A 141 -8.55 19.18 20.39
C GLU A 141 -7.23 18.72 19.78
N LYS A 142 -6.48 17.89 20.51
CA LYS A 142 -5.26 17.25 20.01
C LYS A 142 -5.57 15.86 19.52
N TYR A 143 -5.04 15.50 18.36
CA TYR A 143 -5.30 14.24 17.71
C TYR A 143 -4.09 13.31 17.78
N PRO A 144 -4.28 12.00 18.05
CA PRO A 144 -3.25 11.01 17.75
C PRO A 144 -2.85 11.06 16.27
N LEU A 145 -1.58 10.76 15.99
CA LEU A 145 -0.98 10.83 14.66
C LEU A 145 -0.64 9.44 14.14
N ILE A 146 -1.04 9.17 12.90
CA ILE A 146 -0.67 7.95 12.16
C ILE A 146 0.17 8.35 10.96
N VAL A 147 1.38 7.82 10.85
CA VAL A 147 2.13 7.84 9.58
C VAL A 147 1.77 6.59 8.79
N PHE A 148 1.36 6.76 7.53
CA PHE A 148 0.96 5.64 6.67
C PHE A 148 1.97 5.42 5.53
N SER A 149 2.37 4.18 5.29
CA SER A 149 3.30 3.77 4.23
C SER A 149 2.62 2.87 3.19
N HIS A 150 2.67 3.26 1.91
CA HIS A 150 1.99 2.58 0.80
C HIS A 150 2.65 1.23 0.39
N GLY A 151 2.04 0.46 -0.52
CA GLY A 151 2.66 -0.75 -1.10
C GLY A 151 3.67 -0.46 -2.23
N LEU A 152 4.36 -1.49 -2.72
CA LEU A 152 5.16 -1.41 -3.95
C LEU A 152 4.23 -1.09 -5.14
N GLY A 153 4.62 -0.19 -6.05
CA GLY A 153 3.79 0.24 -7.18
C GLY A 153 2.61 1.13 -6.78
N ALA A 154 2.40 1.40 -5.49
CA ALA A 154 1.39 2.34 -5.02
C ALA A 154 1.97 3.77 -4.88
N PHE A 155 1.17 4.69 -4.33
CA PHE A 155 1.53 6.07 -4.00
C PHE A 155 0.54 6.61 -2.95
N ARG A 156 0.73 7.85 -2.47
CA ARG A 156 0.08 8.37 -1.24
C ARG A 156 -1.45 8.38 -1.22
N THR A 157 -2.09 8.28 -2.39
CA THR A 157 -3.54 8.47 -2.52
C THR A 157 -4.35 7.18 -2.61
N LEU A 158 -3.70 6.01 -2.66
CA LEU A 158 -4.34 4.71 -2.92
C LEU A 158 -4.84 3.96 -1.67
N TYR A 159 -4.84 4.62 -0.50
CA TYR A 159 -5.28 4.06 0.78
C TYR A 159 -6.27 4.99 1.49
N SER A 160 -7.05 5.73 0.71
CA SER A 160 -7.98 6.73 1.22
C SER A 160 -9.15 6.11 1.98
N ALA A 161 -9.59 4.89 1.68
CA ALA A 161 -10.59 4.19 2.50
C ALA A 161 -10.12 4.05 3.97
N ILE A 162 -8.85 3.70 4.18
CA ILE A 162 -8.24 3.58 5.53
C ILE A 162 -8.01 4.97 6.13
N GLY A 163 -7.43 5.89 5.36
CA GLY A 163 -7.14 7.25 5.81
C GLY A 163 -8.40 8.01 6.24
N ASN A 164 -9.49 7.90 5.46
CA ASN A 164 -10.78 8.51 5.77
C ASN A 164 -11.40 7.91 7.03
N ASP A 165 -11.37 6.59 7.17
CA ASP A 165 -11.98 5.95 8.33
C ASP A 165 -11.24 6.29 9.63
N LEU A 166 -9.90 6.23 9.63
CA LEU A 166 -9.11 6.66 10.79
C LEU A 166 -9.34 8.15 11.10
N ALA A 167 -9.33 9.03 10.09
CA ALA A 167 -9.60 10.44 10.30
C ALA A 167 -11.01 10.70 10.86
N SER A 168 -12.02 9.96 10.39
CA SER A 168 -13.39 10.06 10.90
C SER A 168 -13.52 9.62 12.37
N HIS A 169 -12.54 8.89 12.90
CA HIS A 169 -12.45 8.48 14.31
C HIS A 169 -11.56 9.39 15.16
N GLY A 170 -11.08 10.51 14.61
CA GLY A 170 -10.31 11.51 15.35
C GLY A 170 -8.79 11.30 15.29
N PHE A 171 -8.26 10.81 14.17
CA PHE A 171 -6.81 10.72 13.94
C PHE A 171 -6.36 11.69 12.84
N ILE A 172 -5.16 12.26 12.97
CA ILE A 172 -4.46 12.81 11.81
C ILE A 172 -3.70 11.66 11.15
N VAL A 173 -3.88 11.48 9.84
CA VAL A 173 -3.19 10.44 9.05
C VAL A 173 -2.32 11.10 7.99
N ALA A 174 -1.01 10.87 8.06
CA ALA A 174 -0.01 11.33 7.09
C ALA A 174 0.45 10.17 6.20
N ALA A 175 -0.20 10.01 5.04
CA ALA A 175 0.18 9.01 4.04
C ALA A 175 1.36 9.49 3.20
N VAL A 176 2.54 8.91 3.42
CA VAL A 176 3.80 9.31 2.80
C VAL A 176 3.87 8.80 1.36
N GLU A 177 4.32 9.64 0.43
CA GLU A 177 4.79 9.21 -0.89
C GLU A 177 6.29 8.95 -0.87
N HIS A 178 6.69 7.72 -1.16
CA HIS A 178 8.08 7.27 -1.05
C HIS A 178 8.92 7.56 -2.29
N ARG A 179 10.17 7.98 -2.09
CA ARG A 179 11.10 8.45 -3.15
C ARG A 179 12.27 7.50 -3.35
N ASP A 180 12.07 6.26 -2.92
CA ASP A 180 12.99 5.13 -2.98
C ASP A 180 12.94 4.38 -4.33
N GLY A 181 12.05 4.79 -5.24
CA GLY A 181 11.81 4.14 -6.52
C GLY A 181 10.81 2.98 -6.44
N SER A 182 10.13 2.78 -5.30
CA SER A 182 9.06 1.79 -5.14
C SER A 182 7.70 2.30 -5.64
N ALA A 183 7.46 3.61 -5.59
CA ALA A 183 6.21 4.20 -6.07
C ALA A 183 6.07 4.04 -7.59
N SER A 184 4.86 3.78 -8.08
CA SER A 184 4.60 3.69 -9.54
C SER A 184 5.03 4.98 -10.25
N ALA A 185 4.69 6.11 -9.65
CA ALA A 185 5.22 7.42 -9.97
C ALA A 185 5.24 8.28 -8.69
N THR A 186 6.13 9.28 -8.67
CA THR A 186 6.14 10.37 -7.69
C THR A 186 6.78 11.59 -8.34
N TYR A 187 6.63 12.77 -7.76
CA TYR A 187 7.29 13.97 -8.25
C TYR A 187 7.92 14.82 -7.16
N TYR A 188 8.75 15.75 -7.64
CA TYR A 188 9.43 16.80 -6.89
C TYR A 188 9.66 18.00 -7.82
N PHE A 189 10.21 19.09 -7.30
CA PHE A 189 10.63 20.24 -8.11
C PHE A 189 12.15 20.37 -8.12
N LYS A 190 12.73 20.69 -9.28
CA LYS A 190 14.20 20.80 -9.42
C LYS A 190 14.80 22.00 -8.70
N ASN A 191 14.01 23.06 -8.50
CA ASN A 191 14.37 24.29 -7.82
C ASN A 191 13.09 25.04 -7.41
N GLN A 192 13.24 26.09 -6.59
CA GLN A 192 12.12 26.92 -6.13
C GLN A 192 11.32 27.54 -7.29
N SER A 193 11.98 27.95 -8.38
CA SER A 193 11.29 28.52 -9.54
C SER A 193 10.34 27.51 -10.20
N ALA A 194 10.78 26.24 -10.32
CA ALA A 194 9.94 25.16 -10.80
C ALA A 194 8.77 24.86 -9.85
N ALA A 195 8.96 24.96 -8.53
CA ALA A 195 7.90 24.82 -7.54
C ALA A 195 6.83 25.93 -7.71
N ASN A 196 7.26 27.19 -7.77
CA ASN A 196 6.36 28.34 -7.95
C ASN A 196 5.55 28.28 -9.25
N GLN A 197 6.08 27.63 -10.30
CA GLN A 197 5.41 27.43 -11.58
C GLN A 197 4.60 26.12 -11.66
N GLY A 198 4.62 25.28 -10.62
CA GLY A 198 4.02 23.95 -10.65
C GLY A 198 4.67 22.99 -11.66
N LYS A 199 5.93 23.23 -12.05
CA LYS A 199 6.67 22.42 -13.04
C LYS A 199 7.26 21.17 -12.40
N GLN A 200 6.41 20.16 -12.27
CA GLN A 200 6.75 18.85 -11.67
C GLN A 200 7.86 18.13 -12.45
N SER A 201 8.76 17.45 -11.73
CA SER A 201 9.72 16.48 -12.26
C SER A 201 9.41 15.09 -11.71
N TRP A 202 9.12 14.16 -12.61
CA TRP A 202 8.61 12.84 -12.28
C TRP A 202 9.70 11.78 -12.14
N LEU A 203 9.55 10.95 -11.12
CA LEU A 203 10.27 9.70 -10.91
C LEU A 203 9.27 8.56 -11.09
N TYR A 204 9.68 7.51 -11.78
CA TYR A 204 8.86 6.31 -12.01
C TYR A 204 9.47 5.11 -11.31
N TYR A 205 8.63 4.08 -11.08
CA TYR A 205 9.08 2.77 -10.60
C TYR A 205 10.29 2.26 -11.41
N LYS A 206 11.28 1.73 -10.70
CA LYS A 206 12.46 1.11 -11.30
C LYS A 206 12.45 -0.39 -11.01
N ALA A 207 12.28 -1.19 -12.05
CA ALA A 207 12.41 -2.64 -11.93
C ALA A 207 13.83 -3.00 -11.44
N ILE A 208 13.89 -3.84 -10.41
CA ILE A 208 15.14 -4.30 -9.82
C ILE A 208 15.55 -5.60 -10.51
N LYS A 209 16.83 -5.74 -10.86
CA LYS A 209 17.36 -6.99 -11.40
C LYS A 209 17.38 -8.08 -10.33
N GLN A 210 17.18 -9.33 -10.74
CA GLN A 210 17.00 -10.45 -9.82
C GLN A 210 18.20 -10.66 -8.87
N ASP A 211 19.42 -10.47 -9.38
CA ASP A 211 20.69 -10.63 -8.66
C ASP A 211 20.94 -9.54 -7.60
N GLU A 212 20.36 -8.36 -7.76
CA GLU A 212 20.47 -7.24 -6.81
C GLU A 212 19.24 -7.08 -5.89
N MET A 213 18.20 -7.90 -6.10
CA MET A 213 16.87 -7.71 -5.52
C MET A 213 16.90 -7.53 -4.00
N ALA A 214 17.51 -8.46 -3.26
CA ALA A 214 17.52 -8.41 -1.79
C ALA A 214 18.21 -7.15 -1.25
N ALA A 215 19.38 -6.79 -1.79
CA ALA A 215 20.14 -5.64 -1.34
C ALA A 215 19.43 -4.31 -1.64
N GLN A 216 18.84 -4.18 -2.84
CA GLN A 216 18.11 -2.98 -3.24
C GLN A 216 16.80 -2.83 -2.46
N LEU A 217 16.05 -3.92 -2.25
CA LEU A 217 14.84 -3.90 -1.42
C LEU A 217 15.16 -3.50 0.03
N ASN A 218 16.26 -4.00 0.60
CA ASN A 218 16.68 -3.59 1.93
C ASN A 218 17.11 -2.11 1.99
N LYS A 219 17.81 -1.63 0.96
CA LYS A 219 18.13 -0.20 0.85
C LYS A 219 16.86 0.66 0.77
N GLN A 220 15.88 0.21 -0.01
CA GLN A 220 14.58 0.87 -0.12
C GLN A 220 13.85 0.89 1.23
N VAL A 221 13.70 -0.24 1.93
CA VAL A 221 12.96 -0.27 3.21
C VAL A 221 13.54 0.68 4.26
N ARG A 222 14.88 0.81 4.32
CA ARG A 222 15.57 1.77 5.18
C ARG A 222 15.31 3.21 4.77
N GLN A 223 15.35 3.50 3.47
CA GLN A 223 14.99 4.83 2.97
C GLN A 223 13.53 5.16 3.33
N ARG A 224 12.61 4.21 3.20
CA ARG A 224 11.18 4.39 3.54
C ARG A 224 10.97 4.64 5.04
N ALA A 225 11.68 3.91 5.91
CA ALA A 225 11.66 4.14 7.35
C ALA A 225 12.16 5.55 7.72
N LYS A 226 13.23 6.00 7.06
CA LYS A 226 13.73 7.38 7.19
C LYS A 226 12.70 8.40 6.71
N GLU A 227 12.05 8.17 5.57
CA GLU A 227 11.01 9.06 5.04
C GLU A 227 9.78 9.14 5.98
N CYS A 228 9.37 8.02 6.60
CA CYS A 228 8.34 8.01 7.63
C CYS A 228 8.75 8.82 8.87
N SER A 229 9.99 8.65 9.34
CA SER A 229 10.54 9.40 10.48
C SER A 229 10.69 10.89 10.18
N GLN A 230 11.02 11.25 8.93
CA GLN A 230 11.07 12.63 8.45
C GLN A 230 9.68 13.25 8.36
N ALA A 231 8.68 12.51 7.87
CA ALA A 231 7.29 12.97 7.86
C ALA A 231 6.77 13.20 9.29
N LEU A 232 7.07 12.28 10.22
CA LEU A 232 6.76 12.47 11.64
C LEU A 232 7.42 13.74 12.19
N SER A 233 8.73 13.92 11.99
CA SER A 233 9.43 15.12 12.43
C SER A 233 8.85 16.39 11.82
N LEU A 234 8.47 16.37 10.53
CA LEU A 234 7.84 17.51 9.88
C LEU A 234 6.52 17.90 10.55
N ILE A 235 5.64 16.94 10.82
CA ILE A 235 4.35 17.21 11.45
C ILE A 235 4.54 17.71 12.88
N LEU A 236 5.45 17.10 13.66
CA LEU A 236 5.77 17.57 15.02
C LEU A 236 6.39 18.96 15.04
N ASP A 237 7.27 19.27 14.09
CA ASP A 237 7.85 20.60 13.92
C ASP A 237 6.76 21.65 13.66
N ILE A 238 5.81 21.37 12.76
CA ILE A 238 4.67 22.26 12.49
C ILE A 238 3.79 22.41 13.72
N ASP A 239 3.52 21.31 14.43
CA ASP A 239 2.78 21.30 15.68
C ASP A 239 3.45 22.16 16.77
N HIS A 240 4.78 22.23 16.81
CA HIS A 240 5.55 23.16 17.64
C HIS A 240 5.58 24.61 17.11
N GLY A 241 4.92 24.89 15.99
CA GLY A 241 4.83 26.22 15.38
C GLY A 241 6.00 26.58 14.48
N LYS A 242 6.84 25.62 14.06
CA LYS A 242 7.87 25.86 13.05
C LYS A 242 7.19 26.28 11.74
N PRO A 243 7.59 27.42 11.13
CA PRO A 243 7.05 27.81 9.84
C PRO A 243 7.49 26.82 8.77
N VAL A 244 6.52 26.30 8.02
CA VAL A 244 6.74 25.41 6.88
C VAL A 244 6.03 25.99 5.67
N GLU A 245 6.77 26.08 4.56
CA GLU A 245 6.22 26.44 3.27
C GLU A 245 5.82 25.16 2.52
N ASN A 246 4.57 25.09 2.07
CA ASN A 246 4.10 23.98 1.25
C ASN A 246 4.43 24.28 -0.22
N ALA A 247 5.30 23.48 -0.84
CA ALA A 247 5.73 23.65 -2.23
C ALA A 247 4.60 23.50 -3.26
N LEU A 248 3.40 23.05 -2.85
CA LEU A 248 2.23 22.84 -3.70
C LEU A 248 1.28 24.05 -3.80
N ASN A 249 1.51 25.11 -3.01
CA ASN A 249 0.69 26.32 -2.99
C ASN A 249 -0.84 26.04 -2.92
N LEU A 250 -1.25 25.24 -1.93
CA LEU A 250 -2.66 24.88 -1.71
C LEU A 250 -3.35 25.85 -0.75
N LYS A 251 -4.69 25.85 -0.75
CA LYS A 251 -5.51 26.73 0.10
C LYS A 251 -5.43 26.40 1.60
N PHE A 252 -5.08 25.16 1.94
CA PHE A 252 -4.96 24.74 3.33
C PHE A 252 -3.73 25.40 3.99
N ASP A 253 -3.96 26.22 5.02
CA ASP A 253 -2.87 26.77 5.83
C ASP A 253 -2.34 25.69 6.79
N VAL A 254 -1.10 25.25 6.55
CA VAL A 254 -0.42 24.23 7.36
C VAL A 254 -0.24 24.66 8.82
N LYS A 255 -0.26 25.96 9.13
CA LYS A 255 -0.18 26.48 10.50
C LYS A 255 -1.35 26.06 11.38
N GLN A 256 -2.47 25.63 10.78
CA GLN A 256 -3.58 25.04 11.52
C GLN A 256 -3.19 23.78 12.29
N LEU A 257 -2.10 23.10 11.90
CA LEU A 257 -1.57 21.95 12.62
C LEU A 257 -0.80 22.33 13.91
N LYS A 258 -0.59 23.62 14.18
CA LYS A 258 0.04 24.08 15.43
C LYS A 258 -0.80 23.65 16.63
N ASP A 259 -0.16 23.05 17.63
CA ASP A 259 -0.76 22.56 18.87
C ASP A 259 -1.93 21.57 18.68
N SER A 260 -1.99 20.86 17.55
CA SER A 260 -3.08 19.95 17.19
C SER A 260 -2.74 18.45 17.31
N VAL A 261 -1.48 18.09 17.61
CA VAL A 261 -1.04 16.69 17.69
C VAL A 261 -0.83 16.26 19.15
N ASP A 262 -1.38 15.11 19.50
CA ASP A 262 -1.03 14.40 20.74
C ASP A 262 0.28 13.63 20.52
N ARG A 263 1.38 14.26 20.93
CA ARG A 263 2.76 13.85 20.63
C ARG A 263 3.16 12.51 21.26
N ASP A 264 2.45 12.08 22.30
CA ASP A 264 2.68 10.80 22.96
C ASP A 264 1.88 9.66 22.32
N LYS A 265 1.01 9.97 21.35
CA LYS A 265 0.11 9.02 20.68
C LYS A 265 0.38 8.93 19.18
N VAL A 266 1.56 8.44 18.85
CA VAL A 266 2.04 8.29 17.47
C VAL A 266 2.13 6.82 17.08
N ALA A 267 1.51 6.45 15.97
CA ALA A 267 1.57 5.11 15.39
C ALA A 267 2.02 5.13 13.93
N ILE A 268 2.42 3.96 13.43
CA ILE A 268 2.74 3.76 12.01
C ILE A 268 1.96 2.58 11.44
N ILE A 269 1.34 2.78 10.30
CA ILE A 269 0.58 1.77 9.57
C ILE A 269 1.14 1.65 8.16
N GLY A 270 1.09 0.46 7.56
CA GLY A 270 1.46 0.34 6.16
C GLY A 270 1.07 -0.99 5.56
N HIS A 271 0.89 -0.98 4.24
CA HIS A 271 0.43 -2.13 3.48
C HIS A 271 1.53 -2.73 2.59
N SER A 272 1.63 -4.06 2.53
CA SER A 272 2.56 -4.77 1.64
C SER A 272 4.03 -4.39 1.96
N PHE A 273 4.75 -3.76 1.02
CA PHE A 273 6.05 -3.16 1.30
C PHE A 273 5.95 -2.15 2.47
N GLY A 274 4.86 -1.39 2.55
CA GLY A 274 4.51 -0.54 3.69
C GLY A 274 4.49 -1.26 5.03
N GLY A 275 4.06 -2.53 5.06
CA GLY A 275 4.11 -3.36 6.26
C GLY A 275 5.55 -3.71 6.69
N ALA A 276 6.46 -3.95 5.73
CA ALA A 276 7.89 -4.04 6.06
C ALA A 276 8.46 -2.70 6.55
N THR A 277 8.00 -1.58 6.00
CA THR A 277 8.43 -0.26 6.48
C THR A 277 7.94 0.07 7.89
N VAL A 278 6.74 -0.37 8.29
CA VAL A 278 6.29 -0.31 9.69
C VAL A 278 7.33 -0.97 10.59
N ILE A 279 7.73 -2.20 10.26
CA ILE A 279 8.66 -3.01 11.03
C ILE A 279 10.05 -2.35 11.09
N GLN A 280 10.56 -1.86 9.96
CA GLN A 280 11.84 -1.16 9.89
C GLN A 280 11.81 0.15 10.70
N ALA A 281 10.75 0.95 10.56
CA ALA A 281 10.62 2.23 11.25
C ALA A 281 10.49 2.07 12.77
N LEU A 282 9.74 1.07 13.26
CA LEU A 282 9.66 0.78 14.70
C LEU A 282 11.03 0.42 15.28
N SER A 283 11.88 -0.26 14.50
CA SER A 283 13.26 -0.58 14.91
C SER A 283 14.20 0.62 14.92
N GLU A 284 13.89 1.69 14.18
CA GLU A 284 14.79 2.83 13.99
C GLU A 284 14.34 4.09 14.75
N ASP A 285 13.04 4.24 15.03
CA ASP A 285 12.46 5.44 15.64
C ASP A 285 11.49 5.07 16.77
N GLN A 286 11.93 5.36 18.01
CA GLN A 286 11.19 5.05 19.24
C GLN A 286 10.02 5.99 19.52
N ARG A 287 9.84 7.04 18.72
CA ARG A 287 8.68 7.94 18.82
C ARG A 287 7.39 7.25 18.40
N PHE A 288 7.46 6.33 17.44
CA PHE A 288 6.34 5.44 17.13
C PHE A 288 6.11 4.50 18.31
N ARG A 289 4.88 4.53 18.87
CA ARG A 289 4.49 3.80 20.07
C ARG A 289 3.96 2.40 19.79
N CYS A 290 3.36 2.19 18.62
CA CYS A 290 2.94 0.88 18.11
C CYS A 290 2.87 0.92 16.57
N GLY A 291 2.74 -0.24 15.94
CA GLY A 291 2.51 -0.31 14.49
C GLY A 291 1.59 -1.42 14.04
N ILE A 292 1.00 -1.22 12.85
CA ILE A 292 0.09 -2.17 12.20
C ILE A 292 0.59 -2.42 10.79
N ALA A 293 0.94 -3.66 10.50
CA ALA A 293 1.43 -4.08 9.20
C ALA A 293 0.34 -4.88 8.47
N LEU A 294 -0.26 -4.24 7.47
CA LEU A 294 -1.32 -4.80 6.64
C LEU A 294 -0.69 -5.64 5.53
N ASP A 295 -0.90 -6.94 5.57
CA ASP A 295 -0.47 -7.92 4.59
C ASP A 295 1.02 -7.79 4.23
N ALA A 296 1.87 -7.69 5.26
CA ALA A 296 3.25 -7.27 5.12
C ALA A 296 4.04 -8.17 4.16
N TRP A 297 4.77 -7.56 3.23
CA TRP A 297 5.74 -8.27 2.40
C TRP A 297 7.11 -8.21 3.09
N MET A 298 7.52 -9.32 3.70
CA MET A 298 8.66 -9.38 4.63
C MET A 298 10.02 -9.49 3.93
N GLU A 299 10.05 -9.64 2.60
CA GLU A 299 11.30 -9.84 1.86
C GLU A 299 12.33 -8.71 2.03
N PRO A 300 11.95 -7.41 2.02
CA PRO A 300 12.89 -6.30 2.14
C PRO A 300 13.64 -6.21 3.48
N LEU A 301 13.18 -6.91 4.53
CA LEU A 301 13.74 -6.79 5.87
C LEU A 301 15.02 -7.61 6.05
N GLY A 302 16.02 -6.98 6.68
CA GLY A 302 17.21 -7.66 7.15
C GLY A 302 16.93 -8.46 8.44
N ASP A 303 17.68 -9.55 8.66
CA ASP A 303 17.47 -10.44 9.81
C ASP A 303 17.73 -9.74 11.16
N GLU A 304 18.52 -8.68 11.18
CA GLU A 304 18.82 -7.92 12.39
C GLU A 304 17.61 -7.15 12.95
N VAL A 305 16.58 -6.90 12.15
CA VAL A 305 15.42 -6.08 12.55
C VAL A 305 14.47 -6.84 13.48
N TYR A 306 14.36 -8.17 13.33
CA TYR A 306 13.36 -8.98 14.04
C TYR A 306 13.49 -8.92 15.56
N SER A 307 14.68 -8.66 16.10
CA SER A 307 14.94 -8.56 17.55
C SER A 307 14.90 -7.13 18.11
N ARG A 308 14.75 -6.12 17.25
CA ARG A 308 14.94 -4.69 17.59
C ARG A 308 13.65 -3.89 17.69
N ILE A 309 12.51 -4.55 17.79
CA ILE A 309 11.20 -3.88 17.81
C ILE A 309 10.60 -4.02 19.21
N PRO A 310 10.80 -3.05 20.10
CA PRO A 310 10.24 -3.10 21.43
C PRO A 310 8.74 -2.83 21.50
N GLN A 311 8.20 -2.08 20.55
CA GLN A 311 6.81 -1.64 20.53
C GLN A 311 5.83 -2.77 20.20
N PRO A 312 4.56 -2.67 20.61
CA PRO A 312 3.48 -3.53 20.12
C PRO A 312 3.35 -3.49 18.59
N LEU A 313 3.15 -4.66 17.97
CA LEU A 313 3.00 -4.80 16.53
C LEU A 313 1.84 -5.74 16.19
N PHE A 314 0.95 -5.27 15.31
CA PHE A 314 -0.19 -6.05 14.80
C PHE A 314 0.00 -6.40 13.31
N LEU A 315 -0.22 -7.66 12.95
CA LEU A 315 -0.14 -8.17 11.58
C LEU A 315 -1.55 -8.54 11.10
N ILE A 316 -2.11 -7.80 10.15
CA ILE A 316 -3.44 -8.07 9.59
C ILE A 316 -3.26 -8.57 8.16
N ASN A 317 -3.50 -9.85 7.92
CA ASN A 317 -3.21 -10.49 6.64
C ASN A 317 -4.46 -10.70 5.78
N SER A 318 -4.27 -10.76 4.47
CA SER A 318 -5.27 -11.37 3.58
C SER A 318 -5.02 -12.88 3.48
N GLU A 319 -6.09 -13.66 3.27
CA GLU A 319 -5.97 -15.12 3.17
C GLU A 319 -5.18 -15.57 1.95
N LYS A 320 -5.34 -14.88 0.81
CA LYS A 320 -4.83 -15.33 -0.49
C LYS A 320 -3.42 -14.83 -0.85
N PHE A 321 -2.87 -13.87 -0.12
CA PHE A 321 -1.52 -13.34 -0.39
C PHE A 321 -0.40 -14.09 0.34
N GLN A 322 -0.69 -14.61 1.53
CA GLN A 322 0.34 -15.15 2.43
C GLN A 322 0.88 -16.51 1.97
N PHE A 323 2.17 -16.73 2.21
CA PHE A 323 2.87 -17.98 1.87
C PHE A 323 3.89 -18.36 2.96
N PRO A 324 4.30 -19.64 3.07
CA PRO A 324 5.04 -20.15 4.23
C PRO A 324 6.33 -19.38 4.56
N TYR A 325 7.09 -18.95 3.56
CA TYR A 325 8.32 -18.21 3.79
C TYR A 325 8.06 -16.82 4.42
N ASN A 326 7.04 -16.10 3.94
CA ASN A 326 6.67 -14.79 4.47
C ASN A 326 6.17 -14.90 5.93
N ILE A 327 5.33 -15.90 6.21
CA ILE A 327 4.83 -16.18 7.56
C ILE A 327 5.95 -16.61 8.51
N ARG A 328 6.95 -17.39 8.05
CA ARG A 328 8.12 -17.70 8.88
C ARG A 328 8.87 -16.44 9.30
N LYS A 329 9.05 -15.46 8.39
CA LYS A 329 9.64 -14.16 8.73
C LYS A 329 8.77 -13.40 9.74
N MET A 330 7.45 -13.38 9.58
CA MET A 330 6.56 -12.77 10.58
C MET A 330 6.69 -13.42 11.96
N LYS A 331 6.77 -14.75 12.02
CA LYS A 331 6.93 -15.48 13.29
C LYS A 331 8.26 -15.17 14.01
N LYS A 332 9.31 -14.72 13.31
CA LYS A 332 10.56 -14.26 13.95
C LYS A 332 10.35 -13.03 14.85
N LEU A 333 9.25 -12.28 14.68
CA LEU A 333 8.91 -11.10 15.48
C LEU A 333 8.34 -11.45 16.86
N TYR A 334 7.93 -12.70 17.08
CA TYR A 334 7.35 -13.19 18.33
C TYR A 334 8.47 -13.58 19.29
N LEU A 335 8.86 -12.62 20.13
CA LEU A 335 9.87 -12.81 21.17
C LEU A 335 9.23 -12.66 22.55
N PRO A 336 9.73 -13.37 23.59
CA PRO A 336 9.22 -13.22 24.96
C PRO A 336 9.18 -11.76 25.41
N GLY A 337 8.07 -11.35 26.03
CA GLY A 337 7.86 -9.98 26.52
C GLY A 337 7.58 -8.92 25.43
N ARG A 338 7.35 -9.34 24.17
CA ARG A 338 6.92 -8.44 23.08
C ARG A 338 5.45 -8.69 22.73
N GLU A 339 4.64 -7.64 22.77
CA GLU A 339 3.22 -7.73 22.38
C GLU A 339 3.12 -7.88 20.86
N ARG A 340 2.58 -9.01 20.40
CA ARG A 340 2.37 -9.32 18.99
C ARG A 340 0.99 -9.92 18.81
N LYS A 341 0.29 -9.43 17.80
CA LYS A 341 -0.99 -9.99 17.36
C LYS A 341 -0.93 -10.28 15.87
N MET A 342 -1.69 -11.26 15.43
CA MET A 342 -1.84 -11.59 14.03
C MET A 342 -3.25 -12.11 13.79
N ILE A 343 -3.89 -11.61 12.73
CA ILE A 343 -5.15 -12.12 12.23
C ILE A 343 -5.07 -12.26 10.70
N THR A 344 -5.95 -13.09 10.15
CA THR A 344 -6.11 -13.23 8.70
C THR A 344 -7.59 -13.08 8.33
N ILE A 345 -7.89 -12.21 7.35
CA ILE A 345 -9.25 -11.98 6.86
C ILE A 345 -9.59 -13.05 5.81
N ARG A 346 -10.60 -13.89 6.11
CA ARG A 346 -11.06 -14.99 5.25
C ARG A 346 -11.55 -14.46 3.91
N GLY A 347 -11.19 -15.16 2.83
CA GLY A 347 -11.56 -14.82 1.46
C GLY A 347 -10.90 -13.57 0.91
N ALA A 348 -10.16 -12.79 1.70
CA ALA A 348 -9.52 -11.55 1.25
C ALA A 348 -8.32 -11.82 0.33
N VAL A 349 -8.10 -10.89 -0.59
CA VAL A 349 -6.89 -10.80 -1.44
C VAL A 349 -6.05 -9.59 -1.03
N HIS A 350 -4.82 -9.51 -1.52
CA HIS A 350 -3.88 -8.42 -1.24
C HIS A 350 -4.47 -7.03 -1.45
N HIS A 351 -5.21 -6.85 -2.55
CA HIS A 351 -5.82 -5.57 -2.91
C HIS A 351 -7.02 -5.17 -2.03
N ASN A 352 -7.55 -6.04 -1.16
CA ASN A 352 -8.63 -5.65 -0.24
C ASN A 352 -8.23 -4.54 0.74
N PHE A 353 -6.93 -4.26 0.90
CA PHE A 353 -6.41 -3.17 1.73
C PHE A 353 -6.18 -1.85 0.98
N ASP A 354 -6.30 -1.82 -0.36
CA ASP A 354 -6.11 -0.61 -1.16
C ASP A 354 -7.37 -0.21 -1.91
N ASP A 355 -7.42 1.04 -2.36
CA ASP A 355 -8.63 1.64 -2.92
C ASP A 355 -9.08 1.02 -4.26
N PHE A 356 -8.20 0.29 -4.98
CA PHE A 356 -8.61 -0.36 -6.24
C PHE A 356 -9.68 -1.41 -6.03
N THR A 357 -9.79 -1.97 -4.82
CA THR A 357 -10.88 -2.90 -4.48
C THR A 357 -12.25 -2.24 -4.58
N PHE A 358 -12.37 -0.91 -4.45
CA PHE A 358 -13.64 -0.17 -4.59
C PHE A 358 -13.83 0.44 -5.98
N ALA A 359 -12.73 0.67 -6.70
CA ALA A 359 -12.74 1.35 -7.98
C ALA A 359 -13.24 0.51 -9.17
N THR A 360 -13.47 -0.80 -8.99
CA THR A 360 -13.93 -1.71 -10.04
C THR A 360 -15.23 -2.42 -9.67
N ASN A 361 -16.07 -2.70 -10.67
CA ASN A 361 -17.28 -3.52 -10.46
C ASN A 361 -16.91 -4.96 -10.04
N LYS A 362 -17.87 -5.71 -9.49
CA LYS A 362 -17.62 -7.03 -8.89
C LYS A 362 -16.98 -8.04 -9.84
N VAL A 363 -17.38 -8.05 -11.12
CA VAL A 363 -16.89 -9.02 -12.12
C VAL A 363 -15.46 -8.68 -12.53
N ILE A 364 -15.20 -7.43 -12.90
CA ILE A 364 -13.87 -6.97 -13.30
C ILE A 364 -12.89 -7.05 -12.13
N GLY A 365 -13.34 -6.68 -10.93
CA GLY A 365 -12.53 -6.74 -9.73
C GLY A 365 -12.09 -8.16 -9.38
N LYS A 366 -12.96 -9.18 -9.55
CA LYS A 366 -12.56 -10.59 -9.35
C LYS A 366 -11.62 -11.10 -10.43
N VAL A 367 -11.88 -10.78 -11.70
CA VAL A 367 -11.02 -11.18 -12.83
C VAL A 367 -9.61 -10.58 -12.71
N LEU A 368 -9.51 -9.35 -12.22
CA LEU A 368 -8.23 -8.66 -12.01
C LEU A 368 -7.63 -8.91 -10.62
N THR A 369 -8.20 -9.83 -9.81
CA THR A 369 -7.76 -10.12 -8.43
C THR A 369 -7.72 -8.89 -7.50
N LEU A 370 -8.49 -7.85 -7.81
CA LEU A 370 -8.69 -6.65 -6.98
C LEU A 370 -9.74 -6.87 -5.89
N LYS A 371 -10.57 -7.92 -6.02
CA LYS A 371 -11.59 -8.33 -5.06
C LYS A 371 -11.43 -9.81 -4.70
N GLY A 372 -11.56 -10.11 -3.41
CA GLY A 372 -11.59 -11.46 -2.89
C GLY A 372 -12.96 -12.12 -2.97
N ASP A 373 -13.13 -13.19 -2.21
CA ASP A 373 -14.44 -13.84 -2.01
C ASP A 373 -15.30 -13.07 -1.02
N ILE A 374 -14.67 -12.46 -0.02
CA ILE A 374 -15.29 -11.52 0.92
C ILE A 374 -15.63 -10.19 0.22
N ASP A 375 -16.70 -9.55 0.68
CA ASP A 375 -17.03 -8.19 0.24
C ASP A 375 -15.94 -7.19 0.65
N SER A 376 -15.61 -6.25 -0.25
CA SER A 376 -14.56 -5.27 -0.02
C SER A 376 -14.85 -4.34 1.18
N ASN A 377 -16.10 -3.95 1.41
CA ASN A 377 -16.47 -3.10 2.54
C ASN A 377 -16.41 -3.88 3.86
N VAL A 378 -16.81 -5.16 3.85
CA VAL A 378 -16.69 -6.04 5.03
C VAL A 378 -15.22 -6.23 5.39
N ALA A 379 -14.36 -6.56 4.41
CA ALA A 379 -12.93 -6.75 4.65
C ALA A 379 -12.25 -5.50 5.21
N ILE A 380 -12.49 -4.32 4.62
CA ILE A 380 -11.89 -3.08 5.12
C ILE A 380 -12.46 -2.69 6.49
N SER A 381 -13.76 -2.95 6.74
CA SER A 381 -14.36 -2.68 8.05
C SER A 381 -13.74 -3.54 9.15
N LEU A 382 -13.49 -4.83 8.89
CA LEU A 382 -12.81 -5.71 9.85
C LEU A 382 -11.39 -5.22 10.14
N SER A 383 -10.63 -4.93 9.08
CA SER A 383 -9.26 -4.39 9.20
C SER A 383 -9.23 -3.10 10.02
N ASN A 384 -10.12 -2.15 9.72
CA ASN A 384 -10.14 -0.85 10.38
C ASN A 384 -10.59 -0.94 11.84
N LYS A 385 -11.66 -1.69 12.15
CA LYS A 385 -12.14 -1.88 13.52
C LYS A 385 -11.10 -2.57 14.40
N ALA A 386 -10.47 -3.64 13.91
CA ALA A 386 -9.38 -4.31 14.62
C ALA A 386 -8.18 -3.36 14.81
N SER A 387 -7.89 -2.52 13.82
CA SER A 387 -6.83 -1.50 13.93
C SER A 387 -7.15 -0.44 14.99
N LEU A 388 -8.39 0.07 15.03
CA LEU A 388 -8.84 1.06 16.02
C LEU A 388 -8.75 0.52 17.45
N ALA A 389 -9.20 -0.71 17.68
CA ALA A 389 -9.08 -1.39 18.97
C ALA A 389 -7.60 -1.52 19.39
N PHE A 390 -6.74 -1.98 18.48
CA PHE A 390 -5.30 -2.10 18.74
C PHE A 390 -4.64 -0.76 19.05
N LEU A 391 -4.97 0.29 18.28
CA LEU A 391 -4.50 1.65 18.51
C LEU A 391 -4.95 2.18 19.87
N GLN A 392 -6.21 1.96 20.26
CA GLN A 392 -6.72 2.37 21.57
C GLN A 392 -5.92 1.73 22.70
N LYS A 393 -5.76 0.39 22.65
CA LYS A 393 -5.04 -0.37 23.66
C LYS A 393 -3.60 0.10 23.85
N HIS A 394 -2.90 0.46 22.77
CA HIS A 394 -1.46 0.74 22.80
C HIS A 394 -1.08 2.22 22.76
N LEU A 395 -2.01 3.11 22.45
CA LEU A 395 -1.84 4.57 22.57
C LEU A 395 -2.57 5.14 23.79
N GLY A 396 -3.34 4.34 24.52
CA GLY A 396 -4.11 4.80 25.69
C GLY A 396 -5.21 5.78 25.30
N LEU A 397 -5.90 5.53 24.19
CA LEU A 397 -6.99 6.40 23.72
C LEU A 397 -8.20 6.30 24.64
N GLN A 398 -8.87 7.42 24.86
CA GLN A 398 -10.14 7.50 25.59
C GLN A 398 -11.28 7.56 24.56
N LYS A 399 -11.56 6.41 23.97
CA LYS A 399 -12.62 6.15 22.97
C LYS A 399 -13.25 4.79 23.31
N ASP A 400 -14.29 4.41 22.58
CA ASP A 400 -14.99 3.13 22.78
C ASP A 400 -14.52 2.07 21.76
N PHE A 401 -13.27 2.12 21.27
CA PHE A 401 -12.80 1.18 20.24
C PHE A 401 -12.51 -0.23 20.79
N ASP A 402 -12.39 -0.37 22.10
CA ASP A 402 -12.31 -1.63 22.84
C ASP A 402 -13.55 -2.53 22.64
N GLN A 403 -14.67 -1.95 22.19
CA GLN A 403 -15.83 -2.73 21.73
C GLN A 403 -15.48 -3.72 20.60
N TRP A 404 -14.34 -3.54 19.92
CA TRP A 404 -13.83 -4.42 18.87
C TRP A 404 -12.57 -5.21 19.27
N ASP A 405 -12.26 -5.32 20.57
CA ASP A 405 -11.09 -6.08 21.06
C ASP A 405 -11.09 -7.54 20.60
N SER A 406 -12.27 -8.15 20.47
CA SER A 406 -12.44 -9.52 19.97
C SER A 406 -11.86 -9.69 18.56
N LEU A 407 -11.89 -8.65 17.72
CA LEU A 407 -11.33 -8.70 16.37
C LEU A 407 -9.80 -8.78 16.37
N ILE A 408 -9.13 -8.26 17.41
CA ILE A 408 -7.67 -8.38 17.56
C ILE A 408 -7.27 -9.84 17.78
N GLU A 409 -8.11 -10.60 18.46
CA GLU A 409 -7.92 -12.04 18.71
C GLU A 409 -8.41 -12.91 17.54
N GLY A 410 -9.04 -12.32 16.53
CA GLY A 410 -9.59 -13.05 15.38
C GLY A 410 -10.92 -13.73 15.68
N GLU A 411 -11.67 -13.26 16.68
CA GLU A 411 -12.98 -13.76 17.07
C GLU A 411 -14.10 -13.10 16.24
N ASP A 412 -14.20 -13.52 14.99
CA ASP A 412 -15.25 -13.15 14.04
C ASP A 412 -15.36 -14.25 12.98
N GLU A 413 -16.54 -14.48 12.40
CA GLU A 413 -16.74 -15.54 11.41
C GLU A 413 -15.87 -15.37 10.15
N HIS A 414 -15.49 -14.13 9.83
CA HIS A 414 -14.63 -13.78 8.71
C HIS A 414 -13.15 -13.64 9.09
N LEU A 415 -12.78 -13.94 10.34
CA LEU A 415 -11.40 -13.88 10.79
C LEU A 415 -10.83 -15.26 11.13
N ILE A 416 -9.50 -15.34 11.04
CA ILE A 416 -8.69 -16.46 11.51
C ILE A 416 -7.71 -15.90 12.53
N PRO A 417 -7.71 -16.40 13.77
CA PRO A 417 -6.64 -16.12 14.73
C PRO A 417 -5.29 -16.56 14.14
N GLY A 418 -4.34 -15.63 14.03
CA GLY A 418 -3.06 -15.88 13.37
C GLY A 418 -3.22 -16.01 11.85
N THR A 419 -2.95 -17.21 11.32
CA THR A 419 -2.88 -17.47 9.88
C THR A 419 -3.29 -18.91 9.55
N ASN A 420 -3.87 -19.09 8.36
CA ASN A 420 -4.18 -20.39 7.76
C ASN A 420 -2.93 -21.10 7.17
N VAL A 421 -1.81 -20.41 7.03
CA VAL A 421 -0.60 -20.96 6.39
C VAL A 421 0.18 -21.86 7.34
N ASN A 422 0.31 -23.15 6.98
CA ASN A 422 1.14 -24.09 7.73
C ASN A 422 2.64 -23.90 7.42
N THR A 423 3.45 -23.73 8.49
CA THR A 423 4.90 -23.53 8.40
C THR A 423 5.75 -24.77 8.76
N THR A 424 5.16 -25.91 9.13
CA THR A 424 5.88 -27.08 9.69
C THR A 424 6.73 -27.88 8.69
N ASN A 425 6.47 -27.80 7.39
CA ASN A 425 7.00 -28.77 6.41
C ASN A 425 8.30 -28.36 5.68
N PHE A 426 9.07 -27.38 6.17
CA PHE A 426 10.29 -26.90 5.47
C PHE A 426 11.59 -26.97 6.31
N ASN A 427 11.58 -27.67 7.44
CA ASN A 427 12.79 -27.85 8.28
C ASN A 427 13.70 -29.03 7.85
N SER A 428 13.52 -29.60 6.66
CA SER A 428 14.31 -30.74 6.19
C SER A 428 15.08 -30.47 4.89
N VAL A 429 15.99 -29.49 4.92
CA VAL A 429 17.18 -29.55 4.05
C VAL A 429 18.39 -29.15 4.89
N THR A 430 18.90 -30.12 5.65
CA THR A 430 20.27 -30.08 6.18
C THR A 430 21.22 -30.08 4.97
N PRO A 431 22.25 -29.21 4.92
CA PRO A 431 23.29 -29.32 3.92
C PRO A 431 23.98 -30.68 4.13
N ARG A 432 23.98 -31.55 3.10
CA ARG A 432 24.88 -32.70 3.10
C ARG A 432 26.30 -32.17 3.06
N ASN A 433 27.01 -32.22 4.19
CA ASN A 433 28.46 -32.18 4.22
C ASN A 433 28.98 -33.35 3.37
N SER A 434 29.50 -33.06 2.19
CA SER A 434 30.36 -33.99 1.45
C SER A 434 31.77 -33.89 2.03
N THR A 435 31.98 -34.51 3.18
CA THR A 435 33.30 -34.95 3.63
C THR A 435 33.39 -36.44 3.34
N GLY A 436 34.22 -36.82 2.36
CA GLY A 436 34.49 -38.20 2.00
C GLY A 436 35.84 -38.30 1.29
N THR A 437 36.90 -38.36 2.09
CA THR A 437 38.25 -38.79 1.71
C THR A 437 38.33 -40.33 1.63
N GLY A 438 39.18 -40.83 0.73
CA GLY A 438 39.64 -42.22 0.63
C GLY A 438 38.85 -43.05 -0.39
N LYS A 439 39.44 -43.64 -1.43
CA LYS A 439 40.79 -44.18 -1.63
C LYS A 439 41.19 -44.04 -3.10
#